data_AF-A0A392PB05-F1
#
_entry.id   AF-A0A392PB05-F1
#
_cell.length_a   1.000
_cell.length_b   1.000
_cell.length_c   1.000
_cell.angle_alpha   90.00
_cell.angle_beta   90.00
_cell.angle_gamma   90.00
#
_symmetry.space_group_name_H-M   'P 1'
#
loop_
_entity.id
_entity.type
_entity.pdbx_description
1 polymer ?
#
loop_
_entity_poly.entity_id
_entity_poly.type
_entity_poly.pdbx_seq_one_letter_code
_entity_poly.pdbx_strand_id
1 'polypeptide(L)'
;MDKDVEQVLKRVKIIKGKLEALERSNAANRNIPGCGPGSSADRTRTSVVSGLGKKLKDMMDDFQGLRARMQQEYKETIERRYFTITGEKADEDTIENLISSGESETFMQRAIQEQ
;
A
#
# COMPACT_ATOMS: atom_id res chain seq x y z
N MET A 1 4.71 11.21 -1.31
CA MET A 1 4.64 9.79 -0.96
C MET A 1 3.73 9.54 0.24
N ASP A 2 4.07 9.99 1.46
CA ASP A 2 3.24 9.66 2.65
C ASP A 2 1.79 10.17 2.56
N LYS A 3 1.59 11.39 2.08
CA LYS A 3 0.25 11.95 1.85
C LYS A 3 -0.54 11.12 0.83
N ASP A 4 0.11 10.64 -0.22
CA ASP A 4 -0.52 9.83 -1.27
C ASP A 4 -0.92 8.46 -0.73
N VAL A 5 -0.02 7.83 0.05
CA VAL A 5 -0.29 6.59 0.77
C VAL A 5 -1.47 6.74 1.71
N GLU A 6 -1.52 7.81 2.50
CA GLU A 6 -2.62 8.08 3.43
C GLU A 6 -3.97 8.22 2.69
N GLN A 7 -3.98 8.92 1.56
CA GLN A 7 -5.18 9.06 0.73
C GLN A 7 -5.67 7.73 0.17
N VAL A 8 -4.75 6.88 -0.33
CA VAL A 8 -5.07 5.52 -0.80
C VAL A 8 -5.69 4.71 0.33
N LEU A 9 -5.07 4.69 1.51
CA LEU A 9 -5.58 3.94 2.67
C LEU A 9 -6.96 4.42 3.12
N LYS A 10 -7.22 5.73 3.12
CA LYS A 10 -8.54 6.29 3.42
C LYS A 10 -9.60 5.77 2.45
N ARG A 11 -9.32 5.81 1.14
CA ARG A 11 -10.25 5.32 0.10
C ARG A 11 -10.51 3.82 0.22
N VAL A 12 -9.46 3.03 0.44
CA VAL A 12 -9.54 1.57 0.55
C VAL A 12 -10.38 1.15 1.77
N LYS A 13 -10.22 1.82 2.92
CA LYS A 13 -11.06 1.59 4.11
C LYS A 13 -12.54 1.81 3.81
N ILE A 14 -12.88 2.88 3.07
CA ILE A 14 -14.27 3.15 2.67
C ILE A 14 -14.80 2.04 1.74
N ILE A 15 -14.02 1.63 0.74
CA ILE A 15 -14.44 0.59 -0.22
C ILE A 15 -14.63 -0.75 0.51
N LYS A 16 -13.69 -1.12 1.39
CA LYS A 16 -13.80 -2.34 2.22
C LYS A 16 -15.07 -2.33 3.06
N GLY A 17 -15.37 -1.23 3.76
CA GLY A 17 -16.59 -1.12 4.55
C GLY A 17 -17.87 -1.25 3.71
N LYS A 18 -17.87 -0.73 2.47
CA LYS A 18 -18.98 -0.92 1.52
C LYS A 18 -19.11 -2.38 1.05
N LEU A 19 -18.01 -3.09 0.83
CA LEU A 19 -18.04 -4.51 0.47
C LEU A 19 -18.61 -5.36 1.60
N GLU A 20 -18.16 -5.14 2.84
CA GLU A 20 -18.70 -5.84 4.02
C GLU A 20 -20.20 -5.55 4.21
N ALA A 21 -20.65 -4.33 3.89
CA ALA A 21 -22.08 -4.01 3.89
C ALA A 21 -22.86 -4.76 2.80
N LEU A 22 -22.27 -4.93 1.60
CA LEU A 22 -22.86 -5.75 0.54
C LEU A 22 -22.93 -7.23 0.93
N GLU A 23 -21.91 -7.76 1.61
CA GLU A 23 -21.94 -9.14 2.14
C GLU A 23 -23.09 -9.33 3.14
N ARG A 24 -23.27 -8.40 4.08
CA ARG A 24 -24.42 -8.41 5.00
C ARG A 24 -25.75 -8.31 4.26
N SER A 25 -25.83 -7.46 3.24
CA SER A 25 -27.03 -7.33 2.39
C SER A 25 -27.33 -8.63 1.63
N ASN A 26 -26.31 -9.32 1.13
CA ASN A 26 -26.46 -10.63 0.48
C ASN A 26 -26.98 -11.69 1.46
N ALA A 27 -26.44 -11.73 2.68
CA ALA A 27 -26.92 -12.63 3.72
C ALA A 27 -28.39 -12.38 4.05
N ALA A 28 -28.80 -11.11 4.20
CA ALA A 28 -30.20 -10.75 4.46
C ALA A 28 -31.13 -11.10 3.28
N ASN A 29 -30.66 -10.93 2.03
CA ASN A 29 -31.44 -11.21 0.83
C ASN A 29 -31.86 -12.68 0.70
N ARG A 30 -31.10 -13.60 1.30
CA ARG A 30 -31.43 -15.05 1.32
C ARG A 30 -32.72 -15.40 2.04
N ASN A 31 -33.23 -14.50 2.89
CA ASN A 31 -34.49 -14.69 3.60
C ASN A 31 -35.72 -14.28 2.78
N ILE A 32 -35.52 -13.71 1.58
CA ILE A 32 -36.61 -13.30 0.70
C ILE A 32 -37.08 -14.52 -0.13
N PRO A 33 -38.40 -14.75 -0.29
CA PRO A 33 -38.91 -15.81 -1.14
C PRO A 33 -38.31 -15.77 -2.55
N GLY A 34 -37.79 -16.90 -3.02
CA GLY A 34 -37.13 -17.01 -4.33
C GLY A 34 -35.68 -16.52 -4.39
N CYS A 35 -35.14 -15.94 -3.31
CA CYS A 35 -33.75 -15.45 -3.23
C CYS A 35 -32.86 -16.32 -2.31
N GLY A 36 -33.33 -17.51 -1.93
CA GLY A 36 -32.58 -18.42 -1.07
C GLY A 36 -31.21 -18.83 -1.63
N PRO A 37 -30.38 -19.51 -0.82
CA PRO A 37 -29.06 -19.98 -1.23
C PRO A 37 -29.10 -20.74 -2.56
N GLY A 38 -28.21 -20.39 -3.49
CA GLY A 38 -28.11 -21.04 -4.80
C GLY A 38 -29.10 -20.54 -5.86
N SER A 39 -30.05 -19.67 -5.50
CA SER A 39 -30.91 -18.98 -6.48
C SER A 39 -30.09 -18.14 -7.47
N SER A 40 -30.66 -17.83 -8.63
CA SER A 40 -30.00 -16.95 -9.62
C SER A 40 -29.63 -15.59 -9.00
N ALA A 41 -30.50 -15.05 -8.15
CA ALA A 41 -30.25 -13.81 -7.42
C ALA A 41 -29.08 -13.95 -6.44
N ASP A 42 -29.08 -14.98 -5.58
CA ASP A 42 -28.01 -15.23 -4.61
C ASP A 42 -26.65 -15.44 -5.30
N ARG A 43 -26.61 -16.24 -6.36
CA ARG A 43 -25.38 -16.51 -7.13
C ARG A 43 -24.84 -15.24 -7.79
N THR A 44 -25.70 -14.45 -8.41
CA THR A 44 -25.29 -13.21 -9.09
C THR A 44 -24.74 -12.22 -8.07
N ARG A 45 -25.47 -11.99 -6.97
CA ARG A 45 -25.05 -11.07 -5.92
C ARG A 45 -23.76 -11.51 -5.24
N THR A 46 -23.61 -12.80 -4.96
CA THR A 46 -22.39 -13.36 -4.36
C THR A 46 -21.20 -13.19 -5.30
N SER A 47 -21.32 -13.60 -6.58
CA SER A 47 -20.24 -13.48 -7.56
C SER A 47 -19.78 -12.03 -7.78
N VAL A 48 -20.71 -11.07 -7.81
CA VAL A 48 -20.36 -9.64 -7.94
C VAL A 48 -19.54 -9.17 -6.73
N VAL A 49 -20.00 -9.45 -5.51
CA VAL A 49 -19.30 -9.03 -4.29
C VAL A 49 -17.93 -9.69 -4.18
N SER A 50 -17.83 -11.00 -4.44
CA SER A 50 -16.56 -11.72 -4.45
C SER A 50 -15.60 -11.18 -5.52
N GLY A 51 -16.09 -10.86 -6.72
CA GLY A 51 -15.28 -10.26 -7.79
C GLY A 51 -14.74 -8.89 -7.42
N LEU A 52 -15.57 -8.03 -6.81
CA LEU A 52 -15.12 -6.73 -6.32
C LEU A 52 -14.12 -6.84 -5.16
N GLY A 53 -14.35 -7.78 -4.24
CA GLY A 53 -13.42 -8.08 -3.15
C GLY A 53 -12.06 -8.53 -3.66
N LYS A 54 -12.04 -9.44 -4.65
CA LYS A 54 -10.81 -9.86 -5.32
C LYS A 54 -10.10 -8.68 -6.00
N LYS A 55 -10.83 -7.86 -6.76
CA LYS A 55 -10.24 -6.70 -7.44
C LYS A 55 -9.64 -5.67 -6.47
N LEU A 56 -10.29 -5.45 -5.32
CA LEU A 56 -9.72 -4.58 -4.27
C LEU A 56 -8.44 -5.16 -3.71
N LYS A 57 -8.40 -6.48 -3.46
CA LYS A 57 -7.21 -7.18 -2.99
C LYS A 57 -6.06 -7.05 -4.00
N ASP A 58 -6.30 -7.44 -5.25
CA ASP A 58 -5.27 -7.41 -6.31
C ASP A 58 -4.67 -5.99 -6.44
N MET A 59 -5.51 -4.95 -6.44
CA MET A 59 -5.06 -3.55 -6.48
C MET A 59 -4.24 -3.14 -5.25
N MET A 60 -4.57 -3.66 -4.06
CA MET A 60 -3.81 -3.38 -2.85
C MET A 60 -2.48 -4.13 -2.82
N ASP A 61 -2.43 -5.36 -3.33
CA ASP A 61 -1.20 -6.13 -3.47
C ASP A 61 -0.24 -5.42 -4.43
N ASP A 62 -0.74 -4.95 -5.59
CA ASP A 62 0.03 -4.14 -6.54
C ASP A 62 0.55 -2.84 -5.90
N PHE A 63 -0.29 -2.16 -5.13
CA PHE A 63 0.08 -0.94 -4.41
C PHE A 63 1.19 -1.18 -3.39
N GLN A 64 1.12 -2.28 -2.62
CA GLN A 64 2.19 -2.65 -1.69
C GLN A 64 3.48 -3.00 -2.43
N GLY A 65 3.39 -3.71 -3.56
CA GLY A 65 4.54 -3.99 -4.42
C GLY A 65 5.21 -2.72 -4.95
N LEU A 66 4.43 -1.73 -5.39
CA LEU A 66 4.95 -0.42 -5.79
C LEU A 66 5.64 0.30 -4.63
N ARG A 67 5.00 0.32 -3.45
CA ARG A 67 5.55 0.95 -2.25
C ARG A 67 6.89 0.34 -1.85
N ALA A 68 6.99 -0.99 -1.87
CA ALA A 68 8.23 -1.70 -1.54
C ALA A 68 9.36 -1.35 -2.51
N ARG A 69 9.08 -1.31 -3.82
CA ARG A 69 10.07 -0.90 -4.84
C ARG A 69 10.55 0.54 -4.63
N MET A 70 9.64 1.48 -4.37
CA MET A 70 10.00 2.86 -4.09
C MET A 70 10.90 2.99 -2.85
N GLN A 71 10.59 2.25 -1.77
CA GLN A 71 11.41 2.24 -0.56
C GLN A 71 12.81 1.67 -0.82
N GLN A 72 12.89 0.59 -1.59
CA GLN A 72 14.15 -0.02 -1.98
C GLN A 72 15.01 0.93 -2.82
N GLU A 73 14.44 1.53 -3.87
CA GLU A 73 15.15 2.49 -4.72
C GLU A 73 15.66 3.71 -3.92
N TYR A 74 14.86 4.17 -2.94
CA TYR A 74 15.27 5.25 -2.05
C TYR A 74 16.43 4.84 -1.14
N LYS A 75 16.35 3.65 -0.53
CA LYS A 75 17.42 3.08 0.31
C LYS A 75 18.73 2.96 -0.46
N GLU A 76 18.68 2.37 -1.66
CA GLU A 76 19.85 2.22 -2.52
C GLU A 76 20.46 3.58 -2.92
N THR A 77 19.62 4.60 -3.12
CA THR A 77 20.09 5.96 -3.44
C THR A 77 20.85 6.57 -2.27
N ILE A 78 20.37 6.38 -1.04
CA ILE A 78 21.05 6.87 0.17
C ILE A 78 22.36 6.12 0.39
N GLU A 79 22.38 4.80 0.23
CA GLU A 79 23.59 3.98 0.33
C GLU A 79 24.69 4.45 -0.64
N ARG A 80 24.34 4.67 -1.92
CA ARG A 80 25.30 5.17 -2.92
C ARG A 80 25.82 6.56 -2.58
N ARG A 81 24.95 7.46 -2.14
CA ARG A 81 25.34 8.83 -1.73
C ARG A 81 26.26 8.80 -0.53
N TYR A 82 25.92 8.01 0.49
CA TYR A 82 26.76 7.83 1.67
C TYR A 82 28.16 7.38 1.28
N PHE A 83 28.27 6.30 0.50
CA PHE A 83 29.56 5.80 0.04
C PHE A 83 30.36 6.82 -0.77
N THR A 84 29.70 7.60 -1.63
CA THR A 84 30.37 8.62 -2.45
C THR A 84 30.95 9.76 -1.59
N ILE A 85 30.30 10.08 -0.46
CA ILE A 85 30.72 11.15 0.44
C ILE A 85 31.79 10.66 1.42
N THR A 86 31.59 9.50 2.03
CA THR A 86 32.44 9.01 3.13
C THR A 86 33.55 8.07 2.65
N GLY A 87 33.39 7.46 1.48
CA GLY A 87 34.24 6.36 1.01
C GLY A 87 33.97 5.02 1.71
N GLU A 88 33.02 4.98 2.64
CA GLU A 88 32.74 3.81 3.48
C GLU A 88 31.35 3.24 3.20
N LYS A 89 31.21 1.92 3.35
CA LYS A 89 29.90 1.26 3.25
C LYS A 89 29.16 1.45 4.58
N ALA A 90 28.02 2.12 4.55
CA ALA A 90 27.13 2.25 5.70
C ALA A 90 26.59 0.88 6.14
N ASP A 91 26.39 0.72 7.45
CA ASP A 91 25.55 -0.35 7.99
C ASP A 91 24.06 -0.04 7.82
N GLU A 92 23.22 -1.05 8.06
CA GLU A 92 21.77 -0.98 7.90
C GLU A 92 21.15 0.12 8.79
N ASP A 93 21.60 0.22 10.05
CA ASP A 93 21.08 1.18 11.03
C ASP A 93 21.38 2.62 10.62
N THR A 94 22.56 2.90 10.08
CA THR A 94 22.94 4.23 9.57
C THR A 94 22.02 4.65 8.43
N ILE A 95 21.72 3.74 7.51
CA ILE A 95 20.83 4.01 6.38
C ILE A 95 19.39 4.22 6.86
N GLU A 96 18.89 3.40 7.78
CA GLU A 96 17.57 3.57 8.38
C GLU A 96 17.44 4.92 9.12
N ASN A 97 18.49 5.33 9.84
CA ASN A 97 18.53 6.63 10.51
C ASN A 97 18.50 7.79 9.51
N LEU A 98 19.24 7.72 8.42
CA LEU A 98 19.24 8.75 7.36
C LEU A 98 17.89 8.84 6.62
N ILE A 99 17.20 7.71 6.47
CA ILE A 99 15.85 7.64 5.89
C ILE A 99 14.84 8.26 6.84
N SER A 100 14.83 7.82 8.10
CA SER A 100 13.80 8.19 9.08
C SER A 100 13.92 9.63 9.58
N SER A 101 15.14 10.16 9.69
CA SER A 101 15.40 11.57 10.03
C SER A 101 15.09 12.53 8.87
N GLY A 102 15.08 12.03 7.63
CA GLY A 102 14.99 12.87 6.43
C GLY A 102 16.27 13.68 6.14
N GLU A 103 17.36 13.44 6.88
CA GLU A 103 18.60 14.22 6.75
C GLU A 103 19.47 13.81 5.56
N SER A 104 19.09 12.76 4.82
CA SER A 104 19.87 12.26 3.68
C SER A 104 20.18 13.32 2.61
N GLU A 105 19.29 14.29 2.36
CA GLU A 105 19.54 15.39 1.43
C GLU A 105 20.46 16.46 2.03
N THR A 106 20.26 16.79 3.31
CA THR A 106 21.10 17.76 4.03
C THR A 106 22.53 17.25 4.18
N PHE A 107 22.71 15.96 4.42
CA PHE A 107 24.00 15.28 4.44
C PHE A 107 24.77 15.47 3.13
N MET A 108 24.10 15.26 1.99
CA MET A 108 24.68 15.50 0.67
C MET A 108 25.07 16.96 0.44
N GLN A 109 24.19 17.89 0.81
CA GLN A 109 24.44 19.32 0.60
C GLN A 109 25.66 19.81 1.40
N ARG A 110 25.83 19.35 2.64
CA ARG A 110 27.01 19.71 3.46
C ARG A 110 28.30 19.17 2.84
N ALA A 111 28.30 17.91 2.42
CA ALA A 111 29.47 17.30 1.80
C ALA A 111 29.95 18.03 0.53
N ILE A 112 29.03 18.62 -0.24
CA ILE A 112 29.36 19.45 -1.42
C ILE A 112 29.95 20.81 -1.01
N GLN A 113 29.49 21.41 0.09
CA GLN A 113 29.97 22.71 0.57
C GLN A 113 31.36 22.65 1.22
N GLU A 114 31.78 21.47 1.69
CA GLU A 114 33.06 21.24 2.36
C GLU A 114 34.20 20.86 1.39
N GLN A 115 33.92 20.73 0.08
CA GLN A 115 34.91 20.57 -1.00
C GLN A 115 35.33 21.92 -1.60
#